data_AF-A0A0V8E8R7-F1
#
_entry.id   AF-A0A0V8E8R7-F1
#
_cell.length_a   1.000
_cell.length_b   1.000
_cell.length_c   1.000
_cell.angle_alpha   90.00
_cell.angle_beta   90.00
_cell.angle_gamma   90.00
#
_symmetry.space_group_name_H-M   'P 1'
#
loop_
_entity.id
_entity.type
_entity.pdbx_description
1 polymer ?
#
loop_
_entity_poly.entity_id
_entity_poly.type
_entity_poly.pdbx_seq_one_letter_code
_entity_poly.pdbx_strand_id
1 'polypeptide(L)'
;MIINFKIFLEYRSDTVIPRMISDDILLILISPLYIQERWNEFTRGEKAVQTGEPLSSSTLSKVRNILKQIFGFGVINEILEASPMQYLNLKVPKERLEMTYEKKRFKFLEGEEIDWMLEVLYEITTRENSRVEFYFDSAVFLLYTGLRIGELGALTVDDVDF
;
A
#
# COMPACT_ATOMS: atom_id res chain seq x y z
N MET A 1 6.17 -16.20 8.96
CA MET A 1 5.18 -16.08 10.04
C MET A 1 4.24 -14.92 9.72
N ILE A 2 2.99 -15.28 9.52
CA ILE A 2 1.79 -14.46 9.32
C ILE A 2 1.77 -13.30 10.33
N ILE A 3 1.55 -12.08 9.87
CA ILE A 3 1.06 -10.98 10.72
C ILE A 3 -0.27 -10.56 10.09
N ASN A 4 -1.35 -11.32 10.29
CA ASN A 4 -2.17 -11.44 11.50
C ASN A 4 -2.72 -10.06 11.92
N PHE A 5 -3.78 -9.65 11.22
CA PHE A 5 -4.70 -8.61 11.69
C PHE A 5 -5.47 -9.18 12.89
N LYS A 6 -4.91 -9.03 14.08
CA LYS A 6 -5.63 -9.28 15.34
C LYS A 6 -6.00 -7.92 15.93
N ILE A 7 -7.28 -7.58 15.84
CA ILE A 7 -7.89 -6.58 16.70
C ILE A 7 -7.87 -7.22 18.10
N PHE A 8 -6.93 -6.81 18.94
CA PHE A 8 -6.96 -7.12 20.36
C PHE A 8 -6.91 -5.81 21.14
N LEU A 9 -7.96 -5.59 21.91
CA LEU A 9 -8.01 -4.60 22.98
C LEU A 9 -6.98 -5.02 24.04
N GLU A 10 -5.75 -4.54 23.92
CA GLU A 10 -4.88 -4.41 25.08
C GLU A 10 -3.78 -3.38 24.86
N TYR A 11 -3.62 -2.58 25.89
CA TYR A 11 -2.86 -1.35 25.98
C TYR A 11 -1.38 -1.65 26.22
N ARG A 12 -0.47 -1.33 25.29
CA ARG A 12 0.97 -1.09 25.58
C ARG A 12 1.64 -0.14 24.57
N SER A 13 2.06 0.99 25.13
CA SER A 13 3.32 1.75 24.94
C SER A 13 4.20 1.45 23.71
N ASP A 14 4.52 2.56 23.03
CA ASP A 14 5.81 2.85 22.37
C ASP A 14 6.05 2.39 20.94
N THR A 15 5.36 2.98 19.95
CA THR A 15 6.01 3.82 18.93
C THR A 15 4.97 4.62 18.13
N VAL A 16 5.30 5.89 17.89
CA VAL A 16 4.39 7.01 17.66
C VAL A 16 3.91 7.07 16.20
N ILE A 17 2.64 6.75 15.95
CA ILE A 17 1.85 7.60 15.04
C ILE A 17 1.40 8.77 15.92
N PRO A 18 1.69 10.03 15.59
CA PRO A 18 1.24 11.15 16.40
C PRO A 18 -0.28 11.08 16.52
N ARG A 19 -0.76 10.83 17.75
CA ARG A 19 -2.15 11.00 18.16
C ARG A 19 -2.58 12.40 17.71
N MET A 20 -3.30 12.47 16.60
CA MET A 20 -3.82 13.73 16.08
C MET A 20 -5.34 13.84 16.22
N ILE A 21 -5.96 12.84 16.87
CA ILE A 21 -7.35 12.81 17.30
C ILE A 21 -7.29 12.37 18.75
N SER A 22 -7.71 13.24 19.67
CA SER A 22 -7.79 12.89 21.09
C SER A 22 -8.84 11.80 21.28
N ASP A 23 -8.63 10.88 22.22
CA ASP A 23 -9.47 9.68 22.43
C ASP A 23 -10.95 10.05 22.74
N ASP A 24 -11.22 11.32 23.01
CA ASP A 24 -12.51 11.95 23.32
C ASP A 24 -13.22 12.60 22.11
N ILE A 25 -12.62 12.65 20.91
CA ILE A 25 -13.30 13.18 19.73
C ILE A 25 -14.32 12.15 19.24
N LEU A 26 -15.56 12.33 19.68
CA LEU A 26 -16.69 11.54 19.21
C LEU A 26 -16.93 11.79 17.71
N LEU A 27 -17.26 10.72 16.97
CA LEU A 27 -17.59 10.79 15.54
C LEU A 27 -18.65 11.87 15.22
N ILE A 28 -19.59 12.10 16.15
CA ILE A 28 -20.67 13.08 16.04
C ILE A 28 -20.19 14.54 16.00
N LEU A 29 -18.99 14.82 16.54
CA LEU A 29 -18.42 16.18 16.59
C LEU A 29 -17.58 16.50 15.35
N ILE A 30 -17.31 15.52 14.49
CA ILE A 30 -16.46 15.72 13.33
C ILE A 30 -17.24 16.38 12.19
N SER A 31 -17.03 17.68 12.00
CA SER A 31 -17.67 18.45 10.95
C SER A 31 -17.01 18.23 9.57
N PRO A 32 -17.73 18.46 8.46
CA PRO A 32 -17.14 18.47 7.12
C PRO A 32 -15.96 19.44 6.98
N LEU A 33 -16.09 20.65 7.56
CA LEU A 33 -15.04 21.67 7.52
C LEU A 33 -13.74 21.17 8.18
N TYR A 34 -13.86 20.55 9.36
CA TYR A 34 -12.72 19.98 10.06
C TYR A 34 -12.01 18.93 9.19
N ILE A 35 -12.76 18.00 8.58
CA ILE A 35 -12.17 16.98 7.69
C ILE A 35 -11.46 17.64 6.51
N GLN A 36 -12.04 18.67 5.91
CA GLN A 36 -11.45 19.37 4.78
C GLN A 36 -10.13 20.08 5.15
N GLU A 37 -10.07 20.75 6.30
CA GLU A 37 -8.85 21.39 6.81
C GLU A 37 -7.76 20.36 7.07
N ARG A 38 -8.09 19.29 7.79
CA ARG A 38 -7.14 18.21 8.11
C ARG A 38 -6.67 17.46 6.86
N TRP A 39 -7.54 17.28 5.87
CA TRP A 39 -7.17 16.72 4.57
C TRP A 39 -6.16 17.62 3.84
N ASN A 40 -6.36 18.93 3.85
CA ASN A 40 -5.47 19.89 3.20
C ASN A 40 -4.10 19.95 3.89
N GLU A 41 -4.05 19.84 5.21
CA GLU A 41 -2.80 19.72 5.96
C GLU A 41 -2.09 18.40 5.65
N PHE A 42 -2.81 17.28 5.73
CA PHE A 42 -2.30 15.94 5.45
C PHE A 42 -1.69 15.84 4.05
N THR A 43 -2.39 16.33 3.02
CA THR A 43 -1.92 16.27 1.62
C THR A 43 -0.71 17.16 1.33
N ARG A 44 -0.49 18.22 2.13
CA ARG A 44 0.67 19.11 2.02
C ARG A 44 1.87 18.62 2.82
N GLY A 45 1.64 18.18 4.05
CA GLY A 45 2.70 17.92 5.02
C GLY A 45 3.22 16.48 5.01
N GLU A 46 2.35 15.50 4.76
CA GLU A 46 2.71 14.10 4.96
C GLU A 46 3.54 13.51 3.82
N LYS A 47 4.51 12.71 4.23
CA LYS A 47 5.51 12.09 3.35
C LYS A 47 5.61 10.60 3.64
N ALA A 48 5.93 9.83 2.61
CA ALA A 48 6.20 8.41 2.76
C ALA A 48 7.46 8.22 3.59
N VAL A 49 7.37 7.44 4.67
CA VAL A 49 8.47 7.20 5.62
C VAL A 49 9.73 6.69 4.93
N GLN A 50 9.56 5.82 3.93
CA GLN A 50 10.67 5.14 3.26
C GLN A 50 11.43 6.05 2.28
N THR A 51 10.74 6.99 1.63
CA THR A 51 11.33 7.79 0.53
C THR A 51 11.46 9.26 0.86
N GLY A 52 10.79 9.76 1.90
CA GLY A 52 10.68 11.20 2.19
C GLY A 52 9.90 11.98 1.12
N GLU A 53 9.36 11.30 0.11
CA GLU A 53 8.53 11.90 -0.94
C GLU A 53 7.11 12.12 -0.44
N PRO A 54 6.37 13.07 -1.03
CA PRO A 54 4.95 13.19 -0.76
C PRO A 54 4.17 11.89 -1.03
N LEU A 55 3.09 11.67 -0.28
CA LEU A 55 2.24 10.48 -0.44
C LEU A 55 1.67 10.36 -1.85
N SER A 56 1.64 9.13 -2.38
CA SER A 56 1.12 8.82 -3.71
C SER A 56 -0.39 9.04 -3.81
N SER A 57 -0.88 9.23 -5.04
CA SER A 57 -2.31 9.38 -5.32
C SER A 57 -3.15 8.16 -4.86
N SER A 58 -2.59 6.95 -4.95
CA SER A 58 -3.22 5.72 -4.49
C SER A 58 -3.34 5.67 -2.97
N THR A 59 -2.30 6.09 -2.24
CA THR A 59 -2.33 6.20 -0.78
C THR A 59 -3.38 7.20 -0.32
N LEU A 60 -3.40 8.40 -0.91
CA LEU A 60 -4.43 9.41 -0.60
C LEU A 60 -5.84 8.87 -0.87
N SER A 61 -6.04 8.20 -2.01
CA SER A 61 -7.33 7.58 -2.34
C SER A 61 -7.73 6.51 -1.32
N LYS A 62 -6.78 5.73 -0.82
CA LYS A 62 -7.02 4.72 0.22
C LYS A 62 -7.46 5.36 1.53
N VAL A 63 -6.76 6.41 1.98
CA VAL A 63 -7.13 7.17 3.19
C VAL A 63 -8.55 7.74 3.06
N ARG A 64 -8.87 8.35 1.91
CA ARG A 64 -10.22 8.87 1.64
C ARG A 64 -11.28 7.77 1.73
N ASN A 65 -11.01 6.58 1.18
CA ASN A 65 -11.95 5.46 1.22
C ASN A 65 -12.11 4.91 2.65
N ILE A 66 -11.05 4.86 3.44
CA ILE A 66 -11.12 4.49 4.87
C ILE A 66 -12.01 5.48 5.63
N LEU A 67 -11.85 6.80 5.42
CA LEU A 67 -12.72 7.80 6.03
C LEU A 67 -14.20 7.56 5.66
N LYS A 68 -14.49 7.29 4.38
CA LYS A 68 -15.84 6.94 3.94
C LYS A 68 -16.40 5.71 4.67
N GLN A 69 -15.57 4.68 4.87
CA GLN A 69 -15.98 3.47 5.58
C GLN A 69 -16.25 3.75 7.06
N ILE A 70 -15.38 4.52 7.73
CA ILE A 70 -15.56 4.89 9.15
C ILE A 70 -16.86 5.65 9.35
N PHE A 71 -17.09 6.71 8.58
CA PHE A 71 -18.33 7.49 8.71
C PHE A 71 -19.56 6.73 8.22
N GLY A 72 -19.42 5.87 7.20
CA GLY A 72 -20.48 4.97 6.74
C GLY A 72 -20.89 3.97 7.82
N PHE A 73 -19.93 3.41 8.55
CA PHE A 73 -20.18 2.57 9.70
C PHE A 73 -20.94 3.33 10.81
N GLY A 74 -20.57 4.58 11.08
CA GLY A 74 -21.29 5.44 12.02
C GLY A 74 -22.76 5.66 11.65
N VAL A 75 -23.06 5.82 10.36
CA VAL A 75 -24.45 5.95 9.87
C VAL A 75 -25.22 4.64 10.01
N ILE A 76 -24.64 3.51 9.60
CA ILE A 76 -25.30 2.19 9.66
C ILE A 76 -25.69 1.82 11.09
N ASN A 77 -24.89 2.23 12.08
CA ASN A 77 -25.13 1.95 13.49
C ASN A 77 -25.88 3.10 14.21
N GLU A 78 -26.51 4.02 13.47
CA GLU A 78 -27.32 5.12 14.02
C GLU A 78 -26.55 6.06 14.97
N ILE A 79 -25.21 6.06 14.91
CA ILE A 79 -24.34 6.99 15.64
C ILE A 79 -24.35 8.37 14.97
N LEU A 80 -24.51 8.38 13.64
CA LEU A 80 -24.58 9.58 12.81
C LEU A 80 -25.86 9.54 11.99
N GLU A 81 -26.59 10.65 11.93
CA GLU A 81 -27.74 10.78 11.02
C GLU A 81 -27.30 10.72 9.56
N ALA A 82 -26.12 11.27 9.26
CA ALA A 82 -25.60 11.33 7.90
C ALA A 82 -24.07 11.40 7.89
N SER A 83 -23.44 10.84 6.85
CA SER A 83 -21.98 10.86 6.73
C SER A 83 -21.50 12.27 6.35
N PRO A 84 -20.55 12.89 7.07
CA PRO A 84 -19.99 14.19 6.67
C PRO A 84 -19.23 14.12 5.33
N MET A 85 -18.78 12.92 4.92
CA MET A 85 -18.09 12.70 3.67
C MET A 85 -18.95 12.94 2.42
N GLN A 86 -20.28 12.94 2.54
CA GLN A 86 -21.18 13.19 1.41
C GLN A 86 -21.15 14.66 0.94
N TYR A 87 -20.77 15.58 1.82
CA TYR A 87 -20.67 17.01 1.54
C TYR A 87 -19.27 17.43 1.10
N LEU A 88 -18.33 16.49 1.02
CA LEU A 88 -16.92 16.77 0.78
C LEU A 88 -16.44 16.25 -0.57
N ASN A 89 -15.66 17.09 -1.25
CA ASN A 89 -14.89 16.71 -2.42
C ASN A 89 -13.39 16.77 -2.09
N LEU A 90 -12.90 15.75 -1.38
CA LEU A 90 -11.49 15.59 -1.05
C LEU A 90 -10.68 15.27 -2.32
N LYS A 91 -10.13 16.32 -2.93
CA LYS A 91 -9.32 16.23 -4.15
C LYS A 91 -7.92 15.74 -3.84
N VAL A 92 -7.42 14.88 -4.72
CA VAL A 92 -6.01 14.50 -4.78
C VAL A 92 -5.28 15.56 -5.63
N PRO A 93 -4.14 16.12 -5.16
CA PRO A 93 -3.39 17.10 -5.94
C PRO A 93 -2.93 16.54 -7.30
N LYS A 94 -2.95 17.36 -8.35
CA LYS A 94 -2.68 16.93 -9.73
C LYS A 94 -1.26 16.39 -9.90
N GLU A 95 -0.31 17.00 -9.21
CA GLU A 95 1.09 16.62 -9.24
C GLU A 95 1.27 15.17 -8.78
N ARG A 96 0.44 14.70 -7.83
CA ARG A 96 0.46 13.31 -7.35
C ARG A 96 -0.04 12.33 -8.39
N LEU A 97 -1.00 12.75 -9.23
CA LEU A 97 -1.53 11.94 -10.32
C LEU A 97 -0.46 11.77 -11.39
N GLU A 98 0.20 12.86 -11.79
CA GLU A 98 1.29 12.86 -12.78
C GLU A 98 2.45 11.95 -12.36
N MET A 99 2.94 12.08 -11.12
CA MET A 99 3.96 11.18 -10.57
C MET A 99 3.55 9.69 -10.64
N THR A 100 2.26 9.41 -10.45
CA THR A 100 1.75 8.03 -10.51
C THR A 100 1.74 7.50 -11.95
N TYR A 101 1.41 8.36 -12.92
CA TYR A 101 1.45 7.99 -14.33
C TYR A 101 2.88 7.74 -14.79
N GLU A 102 3.84 8.60 -14.42
CA GLU A 102 5.25 8.40 -14.73
C GLU A 102 5.78 7.09 -14.15
N LYS A 103 5.54 6.84 -12.85
CA LYS A 103 5.93 5.56 -12.22
C LYS A 103 5.30 4.33 -12.89
N LYS A 104 4.10 4.45 -13.47
CA LYS A 104 3.46 3.36 -14.21
C LYS A 104 4.05 3.13 -15.60
N ARG A 105 4.60 4.17 -16.25
CA ARG A 105 5.20 4.04 -17.58
C ARG A 105 6.48 3.19 -17.55
N PHE A 106 7.26 3.28 -16.47
CA PHE A 106 8.49 2.50 -16.27
C PHE A 106 8.27 1.19 -15.50
N LYS A 107 7.04 0.68 -15.46
CA LYS A 107 6.70 -0.47 -14.60
C LYS A 107 7.03 -1.82 -15.23
N PHE A 108 7.16 -1.88 -16.54
CA PHE A 108 7.34 -3.11 -17.29
C PHE A 108 8.76 -3.18 -17.82
N LEU A 109 9.34 -4.38 -17.76
CA LEU A 109 10.61 -4.69 -18.43
C LEU A 109 10.30 -5.03 -19.89
N GLU A 110 11.05 -4.43 -20.80
CA GLU A 110 11.07 -4.78 -22.21
C GLU A 110 11.85 -6.09 -22.43
N GLY A 111 11.69 -6.72 -23.60
CA GLY A 111 12.33 -8.02 -23.90
C GLY A 111 13.86 -8.00 -23.69
N GLU A 112 14.52 -6.96 -24.20
CA GLU A 112 15.98 -6.79 -24.04
C GLU A 112 16.38 -6.62 -22.56
N GLU A 113 15.54 -5.94 -21.76
CA GLU A 113 15.80 -5.74 -20.32
C GLU A 113 15.61 -7.05 -19.53
N ILE A 114 14.68 -7.90 -19.95
CA ILE A 114 14.49 -9.24 -19.41
C ILE A 114 15.70 -10.11 -19.73
N ASP A 115 16.17 -10.09 -20.97
CA ASP A 115 17.33 -10.87 -21.41
C ASP A 115 18.59 -10.48 -20.61
N TRP A 116 18.85 -9.17 -20.46
CA TRP A 116 19.96 -8.67 -19.64
C TRP A 116 19.82 -9.05 -18.17
N MET A 117 18.61 -8.97 -17.60
CA MET A 117 18.36 -9.38 -16.22
C MET A 117 18.67 -10.87 -16.02
N LEU A 118 18.23 -11.73 -16.94
CA LEU A 118 18.48 -13.17 -16.87
C LEU A 118 19.96 -13.50 -17.06
N GLU A 119 20.66 -12.84 -17.96
CA GLU A 119 22.10 -12.99 -18.17
C GLU A 119 22.88 -12.64 -16.89
N VAL A 120 22.57 -11.50 -16.27
CA VAL A 120 23.20 -11.08 -15.00
C VAL A 120 22.90 -12.08 -13.88
N LEU A 121 21.66 -12.54 -13.74
CA LEU A 121 21.31 -13.53 -12.72
C LEU A 121 22.05 -14.86 -12.95
N TYR A 122 22.20 -15.28 -14.20
CA TYR A 122 22.96 -16.48 -14.56
C TYR A 122 24.46 -16.33 -14.25
N GLU A 123 25.06 -15.18 -14.60
CA GLU A 123 26.47 -14.92 -14.30
C GLU A 123 26.78 -14.91 -12.80
N ILE A 124 25.90 -14.31 -11.98
CA ILE A 124 26.10 -14.28 -10.52
C ILE A 124 25.94 -15.70 -9.94
N THR A 125 24.96 -16.47 -10.43
CA THR A 125 24.73 -17.87 -10.03
C THR A 125 25.94 -18.76 -10.29
N THR A 126 26.60 -18.58 -11.44
CA THR A 126 27.78 -19.39 -11.82
C THR A 126 29.05 -18.99 -11.08
N ARG A 127 29.11 -17.78 -10.49
CA ARG A 127 30.29 -17.22 -9.82
C ARG A 127 30.26 -17.29 -8.29
N GLU A 128 29.09 -17.29 -7.65
CA GLU A 128 28.98 -17.31 -6.17
C GLU A 128 27.76 -18.11 -5.66
N ASN A 129 27.98 -18.86 -4.56
CA ASN A 129 27.05 -19.33 -3.51
C ASN A 129 25.58 -19.69 -3.90
N SER A 130 25.13 -20.89 -3.51
CA SER A 130 23.84 -21.54 -3.86
C SER A 130 22.53 -20.76 -3.63
N ARG A 131 22.56 -19.59 -2.96
CA ARG A 131 21.36 -18.75 -2.78
C ARG A 131 20.98 -17.96 -4.02
N VAL A 132 21.92 -17.74 -4.94
CA VAL A 132 21.65 -16.96 -6.17
C VAL A 132 20.99 -17.82 -7.25
N GLU A 133 21.29 -19.12 -7.27
CA GLU A 133 20.65 -20.10 -8.17
C GLU A 133 19.12 -20.08 -8.05
N PHE A 134 18.63 -20.01 -6.82
CA PHE A 134 17.20 -19.86 -6.54
C PHE A 134 16.58 -18.61 -7.19
N TYR A 135 17.31 -17.50 -7.31
CA TYR A 135 16.77 -16.28 -7.92
C TYR A 135 16.67 -16.37 -9.43
N PHE A 136 17.63 -17.02 -10.10
CA PHE A 136 17.57 -17.27 -11.54
C PHE A 136 16.36 -18.16 -11.87
N ASP A 137 16.25 -19.31 -11.20
CA ASP A 137 15.14 -20.24 -11.41
C ASP A 137 13.78 -19.61 -11.08
N SER A 138 13.71 -18.83 -9.99
CA SER A 138 12.50 -18.09 -9.62
C SER A 138 12.12 -17.06 -10.68
N ALA A 139 13.09 -16.31 -11.22
CA ALA A 139 12.82 -15.30 -12.24
C ALA A 139 12.29 -15.94 -13.52
N VAL A 140 12.92 -17.02 -13.99
CA VAL A 140 12.48 -17.81 -15.14
C VAL A 140 11.07 -18.35 -14.89
N PHE A 141 10.85 -19.00 -13.75
CA PHE A 141 9.56 -19.60 -13.42
C PHE A 141 8.43 -18.57 -13.35
N LEU A 142 8.67 -17.41 -12.72
CA LEU A 142 7.68 -16.32 -12.66
C LEU A 142 7.39 -15.74 -14.05
N LEU A 143 8.40 -15.61 -14.91
CA LEU A 143 8.23 -15.07 -16.26
C LEU A 143 7.32 -15.97 -17.11
N TYR A 144 7.48 -17.30 -17.01
CA TYR A 144 6.71 -18.25 -17.80
C TYR A 144 5.35 -18.61 -17.20
N THR A 145 5.17 -18.51 -15.88
CA THR A 145 3.89 -18.86 -15.22
C THR A 145 3.00 -17.65 -14.96
N GLY A 146 3.57 -16.44 -14.85
CA GLY A 146 2.85 -15.23 -14.46
C GLY A 146 2.36 -15.24 -13.01
N LEU A 147 2.87 -16.15 -12.16
CA LEU A 147 2.53 -16.19 -10.75
C LEU A 147 2.95 -14.91 -10.03
N ARG A 148 2.24 -14.57 -8.97
CA ARG A 148 2.70 -13.55 -8.02
C ARG A 148 3.85 -14.13 -7.20
N ILE A 149 4.80 -13.28 -6.80
CA ILE A 149 5.95 -13.70 -5.97
C ILE A 149 5.53 -14.41 -4.67
N GLY A 150 4.40 -14.02 -4.08
CA GLY A 150 3.85 -14.68 -2.89
C GLY A 150 3.22 -16.05 -3.16
N GLU A 151 2.76 -16.31 -4.38
CA GLU A 151 2.25 -17.62 -4.82
C GLU A 151 3.43 -18.56 -5.03
N LEU A 152 4.51 -18.10 -5.68
CA LEU A 152 5.77 -18.86 -5.78
C LEU A 152 6.31 -19.27 -4.41
N GLY A 153 6.35 -18.33 -3.45
CA GLY A 153 6.84 -18.62 -2.10
C GLY A 153 5.96 -19.57 -1.29
N ALA A 154 4.75 -19.88 -1.77
CA ALA A 154 3.82 -20.82 -1.14
C ALA A 154 3.77 -22.18 -1.84
N LEU A 155 4.45 -22.35 -2.98
CA LEU A 155 4.47 -23.60 -3.74
C LEU A 155 5.15 -24.73 -2.95
N THR A 156 4.52 -25.90 -3.01
CA THR A 156 5.01 -27.16 -2.48
C THR A 156 5.16 -28.18 -3.60
N VAL A 157 5.85 -29.29 -3.32
CA VAL A 157 6.07 -30.36 -4.32
C VAL A 157 4.73 -30.95 -4.80
N ASP A 158 3.72 -30.98 -3.94
CA ASP A 158 2.39 -31.52 -4.26
C ASP A 158 1.59 -30.63 -5.24
N ASP A 159 2.03 -29.38 -5.44
CA ASP A 159 1.38 -28.42 -6.35
C ASP A 159 1.87 -28.56 -7.80
N VAL A 160 2.89 -29.38 -8.07
CA VAL A 160 3.54 -29.52 -9.38
C VAL A 160 3.43 -30.96 -9.89
N ASP A 161 2.77 -31.14 -11.03
CA ASP A 161 2.70 -32.40 -11.76
C ASP A 161 3.72 -32.37 -12.91
N PHE A 162 4.73 -33.26 -12.85
CA PHE A 162 5.91 -33.28 -13.73
C PHE A 162 5.76 -34.20 -14.94
#